data_AF-A0A150QTF1-F1
#
_entry.id   AF-A0A150QTF1-F1
#
_cell.length_a   1.000
_cell.length_b   1.000
_cell.length_c   1.000
_cell.angle_alpha   90.00
_cell.angle_beta   90.00
_cell.angle_gamma   90.00
#
_symmetry.space_group_name_H-M   'P 1'
#
loop_
_entity.id
_entity.type
_entity.pdbx_description
1 polymer ?
#
loop_
_entity_poly.entity_id
_entity_poly.type
_entity_poly.pdbx_seq_one_letter_code
_entity_poly.pdbx_strand_id
1 'polypeptide(L)'
;MRAHILWILSVSAIFGQLGCDPQVSGGDCPDPRDPEVRYVSHDPEECARIDFDCSPPQTLFSDECGCGCIGPEAPFCPDPADPEVHYVSHDPRECELLDFACSPPQTQFGGECGCGCIGPEAPACPDPSDPDVRYVSRDIEECHLIDFICAESQTQFVNECGCGCVGPEKLACPDPGDPRVHYVSDDPARCAVMLFSCDEGQTAFTDGCGCGCLDPKLPLGHARQGS
;
A
#
# COMPACT_ATOMS: atom_id res chain seq x y z
N MET A 1 56.71 22.30 80.18
CA MET A 1 55.84 22.03 81.35
C MET A 1 54.43 22.49 81.01
N ARG A 2 53.47 21.55 81.02
CA ARG A 2 52.00 21.71 81.08
C ARG A 2 51.32 22.35 79.87
N ALA A 3 50.10 21.99 79.47
CA ALA A 3 49.27 20.80 79.63
C ALA A 3 48.05 21.02 78.69
N HIS A 4 47.49 19.91 78.21
CA HIS A 4 46.30 19.80 77.36
C HIS A 4 45.05 20.54 77.88
N ILE A 5 44.09 20.82 76.99
CA ILE A 5 42.67 20.43 77.14
C ILE A 5 42.00 20.39 75.75
N LEU A 6 41.53 19.19 75.39
CA LEU A 6 40.54 18.90 74.37
C LEU A 6 39.14 19.20 74.92
N TRP A 7 38.23 19.70 74.08
CA TRP A 7 36.79 19.48 74.22
C TRP A 7 36.19 19.11 72.85
N ILE A 8 35.23 18.19 72.91
CA ILE A 8 34.69 17.34 71.85
C ILE A 8 33.19 17.66 71.69
N LEU A 9 32.62 17.29 70.52
CA LEU A 9 31.21 17.03 70.19
C LEU A 9 30.41 18.29 69.76
N SER A 10 29.66 18.31 68.64
CA SER A 10 28.60 17.35 68.30
C SER A 10 28.08 17.49 66.85
N VAL A 11 27.88 16.32 66.21
CA VAL A 11 26.70 15.84 65.44
C VAL A 11 26.40 16.31 64.00
N SER A 12 26.27 15.27 63.18
CA SER A 12 25.98 15.06 61.75
C SER A 12 24.61 15.49 61.20
N ALA A 13 24.56 15.72 59.87
CA ALA A 13 23.55 15.24 58.89
C ALA A 13 24.07 15.61 57.47
N ILE A 14 24.62 14.71 56.64
CA ILE A 14 24.00 13.83 55.63
C ILE A 14 22.79 14.45 54.88
N PHE A 15 23.02 14.84 53.61
CA PHE A 15 22.18 14.76 52.38
C PHE A 15 22.95 15.62 51.34
N GLY A 16 23.39 15.21 50.14
CA GLY A 16 22.86 14.21 49.23
C GLY A 16 22.06 14.91 48.12
N GLN A 17 22.74 15.58 47.16
CA GLN A 17 22.26 16.07 45.85
C GLN A 17 23.49 16.75 45.17
N LEU A 18 24.32 16.06 44.39
CA LEU A 18 24.14 15.74 42.97
C LEU A 18 23.36 16.80 42.18
N GLY A 19 24.12 17.58 41.42
CA GLY A 19 23.81 17.91 40.02
C GLY A 19 22.83 19.05 39.81
N CYS A 20 23.37 20.25 39.62
CA CYS A 20 23.03 21.17 38.53
C CYS A 20 24.08 22.29 38.59
N ASP A 21 25.16 22.13 37.82
CA ASP A 21 26.06 23.23 37.48
C ASP A 21 25.21 24.24 36.66
N PRO A 22 25.03 25.50 37.09
CA PRO A 22 24.40 26.50 36.25
C PRO A 22 25.45 27.02 35.27
N GLN A 23 25.79 26.20 34.27
CA GLN A 23 26.14 26.76 32.96
C GLN A 23 24.77 26.90 32.29
N VAL A 24 24.23 28.11 32.09
CA VAL A 24 24.53 28.93 30.91
C VAL A 24 24.44 30.42 31.25
N SER A 25 25.48 31.12 30.81
CA SER A 25 25.65 32.57 30.73
C SER A 25 24.47 33.25 30.03
N GLY A 26 24.04 34.41 30.54
CA GLY A 26 23.07 35.27 29.84
C GLY A 26 23.45 35.51 28.38
N GLY A 27 22.46 35.34 27.50
CA GLY A 27 22.50 35.53 26.06
C GLY A 27 21.06 35.61 25.56
N ASP A 28 20.82 36.40 24.51
CA ASP A 28 19.50 36.76 24.01
C ASP A 28 18.56 35.55 23.76
N CYS A 29 17.25 35.77 23.93
CA CYS A 29 16.21 34.79 23.62
C CYS A 29 16.36 34.22 22.19
N PRO A 30 16.08 32.92 21.97
CA PRO A 30 16.07 32.33 20.62
C PRO A 30 15.19 33.15 19.65
N ASP A 31 15.69 33.51 18.46
CA ASP A 31 14.94 34.33 17.50
C ASP A 31 13.72 33.55 16.99
N PRO A 32 12.47 34.00 17.24
CA PRO A 32 11.27 33.29 16.79
C PRO A 32 11.09 33.28 15.26
N ARG A 33 11.96 33.96 14.51
CA ARG A 33 11.99 33.94 13.03
C ARG A 33 13.02 32.96 12.48
N ASP A 34 13.85 32.37 13.32
CA ASP A 34 14.75 31.30 12.92
C ASP A 34 13.92 30.02 12.68
N PRO A 35 13.96 29.42 11.46
CA PRO A 35 13.21 28.20 11.17
C PRO A 35 13.63 27.00 12.01
N GLU A 36 14.82 27.01 12.63
CA GLU A 36 15.26 25.95 13.55
C GLU A 36 14.78 26.17 15.00
N VAL A 37 14.07 27.28 15.28
CA VAL A 37 13.55 27.59 16.61
C VAL A 37 12.03 27.43 16.61
N ARG A 38 11.54 26.49 17.43
CA ARG A 38 10.10 26.28 17.62
C ARG A 38 9.73 26.47 19.08
N TYR A 39 9.04 27.57 19.38
CA TYR A 39 8.46 27.82 20.69
C TYR A 39 7.21 26.95 20.91
N VAL A 40 7.15 26.31 22.06
CA VAL A 40 5.94 25.67 22.58
C VAL A 40 5.13 26.67 23.41
N SER A 41 5.79 27.46 24.25
CA SER A 41 5.21 28.63 24.92
C SER A 41 6.26 29.72 25.14
N HIS A 42 5.81 30.96 25.22
CA HIS A 42 6.62 32.12 25.61
C HIS A 42 6.40 32.51 27.09
N ASP A 43 5.55 31.79 27.83
CA ASP A 43 5.30 31.98 29.26
C ASP A 43 6.09 30.95 30.08
N PRO A 44 7.12 31.36 30.85
CA PRO A 44 7.89 30.46 31.70
C PRO A 44 7.04 29.70 32.74
N GLU A 45 5.93 30.29 33.21
CA GLU A 45 5.05 29.60 34.15
C GLU A 45 4.25 28.49 33.46
N GLU A 46 3.89 28.66 32.19
CA GLU A 46 3.26 27.61 31.38
C GLU A 46 4.26 26.50 31.07
N CYS A 47 5.49 26.87 30.70
CA CYS A 47 6.59 25.93 30.46
C CYS A 47 6.90 25.02 31.64
N ALA A 48 6.74 25.51 32.87
CA ALA A 48 6.90 24.71 34.09
C ALA A 48 5.76 23.68 34.33
N ARG A 49 4.64 23.79 33.60
CA ARG A 49 3.44 22.93 33.77
C ARG A 49 3.21 21.95 32.63
N ILE A 50 3.81 22.19 31.47
CA ILE A 50 3.67 21.33 30.30
C ILE A 50 4.81 20.32 30.23
N ASP A 51 4.49 19.11 29.80
CA ASP A 51 5.47 18.06 29.54
C ASP A 51 5.59 17.90 28.01
N PHE A 52 6.78 18.14 27.48
CA PHE A 52 7.06 18.02 26.06
C PHE A 52 8.50 17.57 25.84
N ASP A 53 8.74 16.93 24.70
CA ASP A 53 10.06 16.48 24.31
C ASP A 53 10.34 16.91 22.87
N CYS A 54 11.63 17.03 22.54
CA CYS A 54 12.09 17.39 21.21
C CYS A 54 12.57 16.13 20.48
N SER A 55 12.24 16.01 19.20
CA SER A 55 12.71 14.87 18.40
C SER A 55 14.19 15.08 18.04
N PRO A 56 15.09 14.10 18.26
CA PRO A 56 16.46 14.22 17.80
C PRO A 56 16.51 14.56 16.30
N PRO A 57 17.37 15.51 15.87
CA PRO A 57 18.50 16.10 16.59
C PRO A 57 18.19 17.37 17.41
N GLN A 58 16.91 17.74 17.57
CA GLN A 58 16.53 18.96 18.29
C GLN A 58 16.88 18.90 19.78
N THR A 59 17.24 20.05 20.33
CA THR A 59 17.53 20.25 21.75
C THR A 59 16.40 21.05 22.40
N LEU A 60 15.97 20.62 23.58
CA LEU A 60 15.00 21.34 24.38
C LEU A 60 15.63 22.57 25.03
N PHE A 61 14.93 23.71 24.98
CA PHE A 61 15.21 24.87 25.81
C PHE A 61 14.01 25.20 26.71
N SER A 62 14.30 25.70 27.91
CA SER A 62 13.31 26.19 28.87
C SER A 62 13.99 27.22 29.76
N ASP A 63 13.74 28.50 29.48
CA ASP A 63 14.38 29.64 30.12
C ASP A 63 13.37 30.79 30.34
N GLU A 64 13.87 31.98 30.67
CA GLU A 64 13.02 33.16 30.93
C GLU A 64 12.27 33.67 29.68
N CYS A 65 12.69 33.25 28.49
CA CYS A 65 12.06 33.59 27.22
C CYS A 65 10.92 32.63 26.85
N GLY A 66 10.82 31.49 27.53
CA GLY A 66 9.84 30.44 27.29
C GLY A 66 10.48 29.08 27.13
N CYS A 67 9.84 28.21 26.35
CA CYS A 67 10.31 26.84 26.14
C CYS A 67 9.97 26.35 24.74
N GLY A 68 10.80 25.46 24.24
CA GLY A 68 10.62 24.88 22.92
C GLY A 68 11.77 24.00 22.47
N CYS A 69 11.89 23.82 21.16
CA CYS A 69 12.94 23.02 20.52
C CYS A 69 13.80 23.91 19.63
N ILE A 70 15.12 23.71 19.68
CA ILE A 70 16.09 24.35 18.80
C ILE A 70 16.88 23.26 18.07
N GLY A 71 17.03 23.43 16.77
CA GLY A 71 17.84 22.57 15.92
C GLY A 71 17.09 22.10 14.68
N PRO A 72 17.78 21.42 13.76
CA PRO A 72 17.18 21.00 12.51
C PRO A 72 16.06 20.00 12.77
N GLU A 73 14.99 20.07 11.97
CA GLU A 73 13.97 19.03 11.97
C GLU A 73 14.61 17.70 11.57
N ALA A 74 14.16 16.62 12.22
CA ALA A 74 14.62 15.28 11.89
C ALA A 74 14.30 14.96 10.42
N PRO A 75 15.21 14.31 9.68
CA PRO A 75 14.89 13.84 8.34
C PRO A 75 13.69 12.88 8.43
N PHE A 76 12.72 13.05 7.52
CA PHE A 76 11.60 12.11 7.42
C PHE A 76 12.12 10.77 6.86
N CYS A 77 12.26 9.77 7.73
CA CYS A 77 12.61 8.41 7.33
C CYS A 77 11.33 7.57 7.19
N PRO A 78 11.10 6.89 6.04
CA PRO A 78 10.03 5.90 5.92
C PRO A 78 10.16 4.79 6.97
N ASP A 79 9.04 4.37 7.56
CA ASP A 79 9.02 3.32 8.59
C ASP A 79 9.38 1.95 7.97
N PRO A 80 10.47 1.29 8.40
CA PRO A 80 10.85 -0.02 7.87
C PRO A 80 9.85 -1.14 8.23
N ALA A 81 8.92 -0.90 9.15
CA ALA A 81 7.83 -1.84 9.45
C ALA A 81 6.62 -1.69 8.51
N ASP A 82 6.57 -0.62 7.71
CA ASP A 82 5.52 -0.43 6.70
C ASP A 82 5.76 -1.40 5.54
N PRO A 83 4.80 -2.29 5.20
CA PRO A 83 4.95 -3.24 4.10
C PRO A 83 5.10 -2.58 2.72
N GLU A 84 4.69 -1.32 2.57
CA GLU A 84 4.87 -0.56 1.33
C GLU A 84 6.27 0.07 1.23
N VAL A 85 7.11 -0.04 2.26
CA VAL A 85 8.46 0.50 2.30
C VAL A 85 9.49 -0.62 2.13
N HIS A 86 10.30 -0.51 1.08
CA HIS A 86 11.40 -1.43 0.82
C HIS A 86 12.73 -0.68 0.76
N TYR A 87 13.55 -0.80 1.80
CA TYR A 87 14.90 -0.26 1.80
C TYR A 87 15.84 -1.11 0.95
N VAL A 88 16.52 -0.46 0.02
CA VAL A 88 17.62 -1.05 -0.75
C VAL A 88 18.92 -0.96 0.06
N SER A 89 19.17 0.19 0.69
CA SER A 89 20.26 0.35 1.67
C SER A 89 19.88 1.40 2.73
N HIS A 90 20.44 1.24 3.93
CA HIS A 90 20.35 2.21 5.02
C HIS A 90 21.61 3.10 5.14
N ASP A 91 22.64 2.89 4.31
CA ASP A 91 23.82 3.77 4.24
C ASP A 91 23.64 4.76 3.08
N PRO A 92 23.50 6.08 3.35
CA PRO A 92 23.37 7.10 2.31
C PRO A 92 24.51 7.07 1.28
N ARG A 93 25.72 6.67 1.68
CA ARG A 93 26.87 6.59 0.77
C ARG A 93 26.78 5.41 -0.19
N GLU A 94 26.13 4.31 0.23
CA GLU A 94 25.83 3.22 -0.69
C GLU A 94 24.74 3.64 -1.68
N CYS A 95 23.74 4.38 -1.20
CA CYS A 95 22.67 4.90 -2.05
C CYS A 95 23.14 5.82 -3.17
N GLU A 96 24.18 6.62 -2.93
CA GLU A 96 24.82 7.44 -3.98
C GLU A 96 25.51 6.62 -5.08
N LEU A 97 25.87 5.36 -4.79
CA LEU A 97 26.60 4.47 -5.69
C LEU A 97 25.71 3.42 -6.38
N LEU A 98 24.51 3.17 -5.83
CA LEU A 98 23.57 2.19 -6.35
C LEU A 98 22.72 2.80 -7.46
N ASP A 99 22.65 2.10 -8.59
CA ASP A 99 21.71 2.38 -9.68
C ASP A 99 20.57 1.37 -9.58
N PHE A 100 19.41 1.80 -9.06
CA PHE A 100 18.22 0.97 -8.94
C PHE A 100 16.98 1.71 -9.43
N ALA A 101 15.98 0.93 -9.87
CA ALA A 101 14.68 1.43 -10.26
C ALA A 101 13.59 0.69 -9.49
N CYS A 102 12.54 1.43 -9.11
CA CYS A 102 11.35 0.84 -8.53
C CYS A 102 10.38 0.41 -9.63
N SER A 103 9.66 -0.68 -9.42
CA SER A 103 8.59 -1.10 -10.32
C SER A 103 7.37 -0.19 -10.12
N PRO A 104 6.72 0.31 -11.18
CA PRO A 104 5.45 1.03 -11.04
C PRO A 104 4.42 0.17 -10.28
N PRO A 105 3.66 0.74 -9.33
CA PRO A 105 3.48 2.16 -9.04
C PRO A 105 4.43 2.73 -7.95
N GLN A 106 5.46 1.99 -7.54
CA GLN A 106 6.35 2.43 -6.48
C GLN A 106 7.20 3.64 -6.88
N THR A 107 7.49 4.50 -5.91
CA THR A 107 8.33 5.69 -6.07
C THR A 107 9.65 5.50 -5.33
N GLN A 108 10.76 5.97 -5.90
CA GLN A 108 12.05 5.98 -5.21
C GLN A 108 12.07 7.01 -4.09
N PHE A 109 12.68 6.65 -2.96
CA PHE A 109 13.06 7.60 -1.92
C PHE A 109 14.55 7.48 -1.62
N GLY A 110 15.14 8.57 -1.13
CA GLY A 110 16.54 8.66 -0.78
C GLY A 110 16.81 9.84 0.16
N GLY A 111 17.74 9.67 1.10
CA GLY A 111 18.14 10.71 2.04
C GLY A 111 19.08 10.19 3.12
N GLU A 112 19.13 10.90 4.24
CA GLU A 112 20.02 10.57 5.36
C GLU A 112 19.73 9.21 6.01
N CYS A 113 18.52 8.69 5.81
CA CYS A 113 18.08 7.40 6.35
C CYS A 113 18.40 6.21 5.42
N GLY A 114 18.91 6.48 4.22
CA GLY A 114 19.11 5.49 3.17
C GLY A 114 18.22 5.73 1.95
N CYS A 115 17.97 4.68 1.18
CA CYS A 115 17.23 4.73 -0.07
C CYS A 115 16.45 3.45 -0.32
N GLY A 116 15.38 3.56 -1.10
CA GLY A 116 14.53 2.44 -1.41
C GLY A 116 13.34 2.81 -2.28
N CYS A 117 12.35 1.92 -2.26
CA CYS A 117 11.08 2.06 -2.94
C CYS A 117 9.95 2.20 -1.91
N ILE A 118 9.04 3.12 -2.15
CA ILE A 118 7.81 3.27 -1.36
C ILE A 118 6.59 3.23 -2.27
N GLY A 119 5.57 2.47 -1.86
CA GLY A 119 4.29 2.37 -2.52
C GLY A 119 3.79 0.94 -2.63
N PRO A 120 2.56 0.75 -3.12
CA PRO A 120 1.95 -0.56 -3.16
C PRO A 120 2.71 -1.48 -4.11
N GLU A 121 2.77 -2.76 -3.76
CA GLU A 121 3.30 -3.79 -4.64
C GLU A 121 2.49 -3.82 -5.95
N ALA A 122 3.18 -4.01 -7.08
CA ALA A 122 2.52 -4.09 -8.37
C ALA A 122 1.53 -5.28 -8.37
N PRO A 123 0.33 -5.11 -8.95
CA PRO A 123 -0.60 -6.22 -9.08
C PRO A 123 0.01 -7.33 -9.93
N ALA A 124 -0.06 -8.57 -9.43
CA ALA A 124 0.46 -9.73 -10.15
C ALA A 124 -0.14 -9.86 -11.56
N CYS A 125 0.68 -10.33 -12.50
CA CYS A 125 0.25 -10.59 -13.87
C CYS A 125 -0.93 -11.57 -13.91
N PRO A 126 -1.96 -11.33 -14.74
CA PRO A 126 -3.02 -12.31 -14.99
C PRO A 126 -2.45 -13.67 -15.45
N ASP A 127 -2.90 -14.79 -14.88
CA ASP A 127 -2.40 -16.12 -15.25
C ASP A 127 -2.76 -16.43 -16.71
N PRO A 128 -1.78 -16.64 -17.62
CA PRO A 128 -2.07 -16.96 -19.02
C PRO A 128 -2.73 -18.33 -19.23
N SER A 129 -2.81 -19.16 -18.19
CA SER A 129 -3.48 -20.46 -18.19
C SER A 129 -4.94 -20.35 -17.77
N ASP A 130 -5.35 -19.21 -17.22
CA ASP A 130 -6.73 -18.94 -16.84
C ASP A 130 -7.58 -18.75 -18.12
N PRO A 131 -8.64 -19.54 -18.33
CA PRO A 131 -9.51 -19.40 -19.51
C PRO A 131 -10.21 -18.04 -19.59
N ASP A 132 -10.33 -17.31 -18.47
CA ASP A 132 -10.92 -15.97 -18.42
C ASP A 132 -9.88 -14.87 -18.71
N VAL A 133 -8.65 -15.22 -19.06
CA VAL A 133 -7.57 -14.28 -19.39
C VAL A 133 -7.17 -14.43 -20.86
N ARG A 134 -7.31 -13.34 -21.61
CA ARG A 134 -6.86 -13.25 -23.01
C ARG A 134 -5.85 -12.14 -23.18
N TYR A 135 -4.58 -12.51 -23.38
CA TYR A 135 -3.54 -11.56 -23.77
C TYR A 135 -3.69 -11.15 -25.23
N VAL A 136 -3.59 -9.84 -25.49
CA VAL A 136 -3.45 -9.26 -26.82
C VAL A 136 -1.97 -9.17 -27.18
N SER A 137 -1.15 -8.63 -26.27
CA SER A 137 0.31 -8.71 -26.33
C SER A 137 0.90 -8.82 -24.92
N ARG A 138 2.12 -9.36 -24.84
CA ARG A 138 2.95 -9.39 -23.62
C ARG A 138 4.04 -8.33 -23.63
N ASP A 139 4.12 -7.54 -24.70
CA ASP A 139 5.04 -6.41 -24.81
C ASP A 139 4.26 -5.11 -24.54
N ILE A 140 4.64 -4.40 -23.47
CA ILE A 140 3.97 -3.16 -23.07
C ILE A 140 4.13 -2.05 -24.12
N GLU A 141 5.22 -2.03 -24.87
CA GLU A 141 5.42 -1.06 -25.94
C GLU A 141 4.48 -1.34 -27.11
N GLU A 142 4.26 -2.62 -27.44
CA GLU A 142 3.28 -3.02 -28.44
C GLU A 142 1.86 -2.68 -28.00
N CYS A 143 1.56 -2.86 -26.71
CA CYS A 143 0.27 -2.52 -26.11
C CYS A 143 -0.08 -1.03 -26.22
N HIS A 144 0.90 -0.14 -26.21
CA HIS A 144 0.67 1.29 -26.43
C HIS A 144 0.36 1.63 -27.90
N LEU A 145 0.66 0.74 -28.84
CA LEU A 145 0.46 0.93 -30.27
C LEU A 145 -0.81 0.25 -30.80
N ILE A 146 -1.32 -0.75 -30.10
CA ILE A 146 -2.51 -1.52 -30.50
C ILE A 146 -3.74 -0.96 -29.81
N ASP A 147 -4.78 -0.64 -30.60
CA ASP A 147 -6.12 -0.39 -30.09
C ASP A 147 -6.90 -1.71 -30.03
N PHE A 148 -7.41 -2.07 -28.85
CA PHE A 148 -8.17 -3.29 -28.66
C PHE A 148 -9.34 -3.07 -27.70
N ILE A 149 -10.41 -3.82 -27.94
CA ILE A 149 -11.65 -3.75 -27.17
C ILE A 149 -11.96 -5.13 -26.63
N CYS A 150 -12.36 -5.19 -25.36
CA CYS A 150 -12.80 -6.40 -24.69
C CYS A 150 -14.31 -6.62 -24.88
N ALA A 151 -14.79 -7.85 -24.71
CA ALA A 151 -16.23 -8.11 -24.70
C ALA A 151 -16.92 -7.36 -23.55
N GLU A 152 -18.24 -7.14 -23.63
CA GLU A 152 -18.99 -6.36 -22.62
C GLU A 152 -18.84 -6.88 -21.17
N SER A 153 -18.58 -8.17 -21.00
CA SER A 153 -18.37 -8.82 -19.69
C SER A 153 -16.91 -8.84 -19.23
N GLN A 154 -15.99 -8.34 -20.04
CA GLN A 154 -14.56 -8.39 -19.79
C GLN A 154 -14.01 -7.00 -19.45
N THR A 155 -13.01 -6.99 -18.57
CA THR A 155 -12.27 -5.78 -18.20
C THR A 155 -10.95 -5.75 -18.95
N GLN A 156 -10.62 -4.60 -19.53
CA GLN A 156 -9.33 -4.37 -20.15
C GLN A 156 -8.25 -4.21 -19.08
N PHE A 157 -7.07 -4.79 -19.31
CA PHE A 157 -5.87 -4.50 -18.55
C PHE A 157 -4.73 -4.07 -19.48
N VAL A 158 -3.93 -3.13 -18.99
CA VAL A 158 -2.65 -2.70 -19.57
C VAL A 158 -1.71 -2.44 -18.40
N ASN A 159 -0.67 -3.25 -18.25
CA ASN A 159 0.30 -3.17 -17.17
C ASN A 159 1.67 -3.70 -17.63
N GLU A 160 2.64 -3.79 -16.72
CA GLU A 160 3.99 -4.28 -17.03
C GLU A 160 4.02 -5.71 -17.61
N CYS A 161 2.94 -6.49 -17.43
CA CYS A 161 2.80 -7.84 -17.98
C CYS A 161 2.32 -7.86 -19.44
N GLY A 162 1.94 -6.69 -19.98
CA GLY A 162 1.36 -6.50 -21.31
C GLY A 162 -0.08 -6.01 -21.23
N CYS A 163 -0.91 -6.48 -22.17
CA CYS A 163 -2.28 -6.01 -22.29
C CYS A 163 -3.22 -7.11 -22.76
N GLY A 164 -4.47 -7.00 -22.35
CA GLY A 164 -5.49 -7.96 -22.71
C GLY A 164 -6.82 -7.73 -22.02
N CYS A 165 -7.61 -8.79 -21.98
CA CYS A 165 -8.93 -8.81 -21.37
C CYS A 165 -8.95 -9.86 -20.26
N VAL A 166 -9.52 -9.50 -19.11
CA VAL A 166 -9.81 -10.42 -18.00
C VAL A 166 -11.30 -10.50 -17.75
N GLY A 167 -11.76 -11.67 -17.38
CA GLY A 167 -13.15 -11.96 -17.05
C GLY A 167 -13.79 -12.95 -18.01
N PRO A 168 -14.90 -13.56 -17.59
CA PRO A 168 -15.56 -14.57 -18.38
C PRO A 168 -15.98 -13.95 -19.70
N GLU A 169 -15.56 -14.58 -20.79
CA GLU A 169 -16.19 -14.33 -22.07
C GLU A 169 -17.66 -14.72 -21.89
N LYS A 170 -18.58 -13.76 -21.96
CA LYS A 170 -20.02 -14.04 -21.84
C LYS A 170 -20.30 -15.17 -22.81
N LEU A 171 -20.67 -16.35 -22.28
CA LEU A 171 -21.02 -17.51 -23.08
C LEU A 171 -21.96 -16.99 -24.15
N ALA A 172 -21.49 -17.01 -25.40
CA ALA A 172 -22.29 -16.57 -26.52
C ALA A 172 -23.60 -17.35 -26.44
N CYS A 173 -24.71 -16.63 -26.51
CA CYS A 173 -26.04 -17.24 -26.53
C CYS A 173 -26.02 -18.43 -27.48
N PRO A 174 -26.55 -19.60 -27.08
CA PRO A 174 -26.69 -20.74 -27.99
C PRO A 174 -27.24 -20.26 -29.35
N ASP A 175 -26.58 -20.62 -30.45
CA ASP A 175 -26.97 -20.12 -31.78
C ASP A 175 -28.38 -20.65 -32.11
N PRO A 176 -29.39 -19.77 -32.31
CA PRO A 176 -30.74 -20.22 -32.67
C PRO A 176 -30.80 -20.91 -34.05
N GLY A 177 -29.75 -20.77 -34.88
CA GLY A 177 -29.57 -21.50 -36.12
C GLY A 177 -28.95 -22.90 -35.96
N ASP A 178 -28.38 -23.24 -34.80
CA ASP A 178 -27.87 -24.59 -34.53
C ASP A 178 -29.08 -25.52 -34.27
N PRO A 179 -29.28 -26.58 -35.08
CA PRO A 179 -30.41 -27.49 -34.91
C PRO A 179 -30.39 -28.28 -33.59
N ARG A 180 -29.30 -28.20 -32.81
CA ARG A 180 -29.18 -28.77 -31.46
C ARG A 180 -29.70 -27.83 -30.36
N VAL A 181 -30.03 -26.59 -30.70
CA VAL A 181 -30.48 -25.57 -29.75
C VAL A 181 -31.98 -25.39 -29.92
N HIS A 182 -32.73 -25.73 -28.88
CA HIS A 182 -34.19 -25.59 -28.84
C HIS A 182 -34.57 -24.53 -27.83
N TYR A 183 -34.74 -23.29 -28.29
CA TYR A 183 -35.21 -22.20 -27.43
C TYR A 183 -36.66 -22.42 -27.03
N VAL A 184 -36.91 -22.32 -25.73
CA VAL A 184 -38.25 -22.25 -25.14
C VAL A 184 -38.72 -20.79 -25.08
N SER A 185 -37.81 -19.87 -24.72
CA SER A 185 -38.02 -18.43 -24.82
C SER A 185 -36.67 -17.71 -24.92
N ASP A 186 -36.62 -16.61 -25.66
CA ASP A 186 -35.49 -15.67 -25.76
C ASP A 186 -35.60 -14.49 -24.76
N ASP A 187 -36.59 -14.56 -23.86
CA ASP A 187 -36.86 -13.54 -22.84
C ASP A 187 -36.52 -14.11 -21.46
N PRO A 188 -35.41 -13.69 -20.83
CA PRO A 188 -35.00 -14.16 -19.51
C PRO A 188 -36.07 -13.93 -18.43
N ALA A 189 -36.87 -12.88 -18.55
CA ALA A 189 -37.93 -12.60 -17.58
C ALA A 189 -39.07 -13.62 -17.68
N ARG A 190 -39.38 -14.10 -18.90
CA ARG A 190 -40.35 -15.19 -19.10
C ARG A 190 -39.80 -16.52 -18.61
N CYS A 191 -38.52 -16.78 -18.84
CA CYS A 191 -37.81 -17.96 -18.35
C CYS A 191 -37.82 -18.08 -16.83
N ALA A 192 -37.77 -16.95 -16.11
CA ALA A 192 -37.79 -16.93 -14.64
C ALA A 192 -39.14 -17.35 -14.02
N VAL A 193 -40.24 -17.25 -14.78
CA VAL A 193 -41.60 -17.51 -14.27
C VAL A 193 -42.29 -18.71 -14.92
N MET A 194 -41.71 -19.27 -15.99
CA MET A 194 -42.25 -20.43 -16.66
C MET A 194 -41.58 -21.72 -16.20
N LEU A 195 -42.33 -22.81 -16.19
CA LEU A 195 -41.79 -24.15 -15.97
C LEU A 195 -41.55 -24.81 -17.33
N PHE A 196 -40.35 -25.35 -17.55
CA PHE A 196 -40.04 -26.16 -18.72
C PHE A 196 -39.18 -27.36 -18.33
N SER A 197 -39.17 -28.36 -19.20
CA SER A 197 -38.37 -29.58 -19.05
C SER A 197 -37.86 -29.99 -20.42
N CYS A 198 -36.65 -30.54 -20.45
CA CYS A 198 -36.07 -31.09 -21.67
C CYS A 198 -36.30 -32.60 -21.76
N ASP A 199 -36.22 -33.13 -22.97
CA ASP A 199 -36.34 -34.56 -23.22
C ASP A 199 -35.12 -35.33 -22.68
N GLU A 200 -35.24 -36.66 -22.62
CA GLU A 200 -34.18 -37.53 -22.10
C GLU A 200 -32.87 -37.35 -22.89
N GLY A 201 -31.78 -37.02 -22.17
CA GLY A 201 -30.46 -36.80 -22.74
C GLY A 201 -30.16 -35.36 -23.18
N GLN A 202 -31.15 -34.45 -23.14
CA GLN A 202 -30.95 -33.02 -23.38
C GLN A 202 -30.50 -32.31 -22.10
N THR A 203 -29.77 -31.20 -22.26
CA THR A 203 -29.35 -30.32 -21.16
C THR A 203 -30.15 -29.03 -21.19
N ALA A 204 -30.85 -28.71 -20.10
CA ALA A 204 -31.54 -27.44 -19.96
C ALA A 204 -30.52 -26.29 -19.76
N PHE A 205 -30.80 -25.13 -20.35
CA PHE A 205 -30.11 -23.89 -20.05
C PHE A 205 -31.11 -22.79 -19.72
N THR A 206 -30.71 -21.91 -18.80
CA THR A 206 -31.39 -20.66 -18.46
C THR A 206 -30.32 -19.63 -18.17
N ASP A 207 -30.19 -18.63 -19.02
CA ASP A 207 -29.14 -17.62 -18.93
C ASP A 207 -29.66 -16.25 -19.39
N GLY A 208 -28.74 -15.29 -19.55
CA GLY A 208 -29.09 -13.94 -20.01
C GLY A 208 -29.60 -13.87 -21.45
N CYS A 209 -29.58 -14.97 -22.19
CA CYS A 209 -30.07 -15.09 -23.56
C CYS A 209 -31.46 -15.73 -23.64
N GLY A 210 -31.98 -16.28 -22.54
CA GLY A 210 -33.27 -16.95 -22.48
C GLY A 210 -33.16 -18.33 -21.84
N CYS A 211 -33.96 -19.26 -22.30
CA CYS A 211 -34.00 -20.62 -21.79
C CYS A 211 -34.38 -21.60 -22.89
N GLY A 212 -33.89 -22.83 -22.75
CA GLY A 212 -34.12 -23.88 -23.73
C GLY A 212 -33.42 -25.18 -23.40
N CYS A 213 -33.33 -26.02 -24.42
CA CYS A 213 -32.75 -27.36 -24.34
C CYS A 213 -31.65 -27.51 -25.39
N LEU A 214 -30.53 -28.11 -24.97
CA LEU A 214 -29.41 -28.46 -25.81
C LEU A 214 -29.37 -29.97 -26.03
N ASP A 215 -29.38 -30.39 -27.29
CA ASP A 215 -29.19 -31.79 -27.65
C ASP A 215 -27.77 -32.27 -27.24
N PRO A 216 -27.63 -33.54 -26.83
CA PRO A 216 -26.32 -34.08 -26.51
C PRO A 216 -25.42 -34.02 -27.76
N LYS A 217 -24.15 -33.65 -27.57
CA LYS A 217 -23.14 -33.75 -28.62
C LYS A 217 -23.02 -35.21 -29.04
N LEU A 218 -23.68 -35.60 -30.12
CA LEU A 218 -23.49 -36.92 -30.72
C LEU A 218 -22.00 -37.07 -31.04
N PRO A 219 -21.34 -38.16 -30.62
CA PRO A 219 -19.99 -38.44 -31.09
C PRO A 219 -20.04 -38.53 -32.61
N LEU A 220 -19.18 -37.75 -33.28
CA LEU A 220 -18.97 -37.79 -34.72
C LEU A 220 -18.59 -39.22 -35.13
N GLY A 221 -19.56 -40.05 -35.54
CA GLY A 221 -19.22 -41.44 -35.85
C GLY A 221 -20.32 -42.43 -36.24
N HIS A 222 -21.61 -42.10 -36.24
CA HIS A 222 -22.64 -43.05 -36.67
C HIS A 222 -23.36 -42.60 -37.93
N ALA A 223 -22.75 -42.97 -39.07
CA ALA A 223 -23.41 -43.04 -40.36
C ALA A 223 -24.67 -43.90 -40.26
N ARG A 224 -25.80 -43.36 -40.72
CA ARG A 224 -27.03 -44.13 -40.99
C ARG A 224 -26.70 -45.32 -41.89
N GLN A 225 -26.86 -46.54 -41.38
CA GLN A 225 -27.13 -47.69 -42.25
C GLN A 225 -28.63 -47.68 -42.52
N GLY A 226 -28.99 -47.39 -43.77
CA GLY A 226 -30.32 -47.63 -44.28
C GLY A 226 -30.58 -49.13 -44.43
N SER A 227 -31.81 -49.53 -44.14
CA SER A 227 -32.44 -50.75 -44.65
C SER A 227 -33.90 -50.43 -44.93
#